data_AF-A0A8T6ULE7-F1
#
_entry.id   AF-A0A8T6ULE7-F1
#
_cell.length_a   1.000
_cell.length_b   1.000
_cell.length_c   1.000
_cell.angle_alpha   90.00
_cell.angle_beta   90.00
_cell.angle_gamma   90.00
#
_symmetry.space_group_name_H-M   'P 1'
#
loop_
_entity.id
_entity.type
_entity.pdbx_description
1 polymer ?
#
loop_
_entity_poly.entity_id
_entity_poly.type
_entity_poly.pdbx_seq_one_letter_code
_entity_poly.pdbx_strand_id
1 'polypeptide(L)'
;MLSFHVTAPGRVCLFGEHSDYLGLDVIAAAIDMSIDIIATPREDNTICVKYLDLNESDEFSLDDEIQYRTQRDYIRSAFNVMA
;
A
#
# COMPACT_ATOMS: atom_id res chain seq x y z
N MET A 1 -23.48 -1.83 -2.45
CA MET A 1 -22.09 -2.10 -2.88
C MET A 1 -21.45 -3.00 -1.85
N LEU A 2 -20.72 -4.04 -2.27
CA LEU A 2 -19.95 -4.87 -1.35
C LEU A 2 -18.67 -4.13 -0.94
N SER A 3 -18.37 -4.15 0.36
CA SER A 3 -17.04 -3.79 0.85
C SER A 3 -16.07 -4.95 0.61
N PHE A 4 -14.81 -4.60 0.36
CA PHE A 4 -13.70 -5.53 0.23
C PHE A 4 -12.81 -5.39 1.45
N HIS A 5 -12.36 -6.52 1.99
CA HIS A 5 -11.30 -6.57 2.99
C HIS A 5 -10.10 -7.26 2.36
N VAL A 6 -8.96 -6.59 2.39
CA VAL A 6 -7.67 -7.12 1.92
C VAL A 6 -6.62 -6.96 3.01
N THR A 7 -5.73 -7.94 3.09
CA THR A 7 -4.67 -8.01 4.09
C THR A 7 -3.35 -8.28 3.39
N ALA A 8 -2.31 -7.51 3.71
CA ALA A 8 -0.95 -7.72 3.22
C ALA A 8 0.00 -7.93 4.41
N PRO A 9 0.66 -9.09 4.55
CA PRO A 9 1.57 -9.33 5.66
C PRO A 9 2.88 -8.57 5.49
N GLY A 10 3.47 -8.18 6.61
CA GLY A 10 4.87 -7.80 6.68
C GLY A 10 5.78 -8.99 6.40
N ARG A 11 7.09 -8.74 6.33
CA ARG A 11 8.08 -9.77 6.02
C ARG A 11 9.36 -9.63 6.84
N VAL A 12 10.01 -10.75 7.09
CA VAL A 12 11.37 -10.84 7.63
C VAL A 12 12.29 -11.52 6.61
N CYS A 13 13.55 -11.10 6.56
CA CYS A 13 14.61 -11.78 5.81
C CYS A 13 15.30 -12.79 6.73
N LEU A 14 15.27 -14.08 6.37
CA LEU A 14 15.93 -15.15 7.11
C LEU A 14 17.37 -15.38 6.61
N PHE A 15 17.60 -15.15 5.32
CA PHE A 15 18.91 -15.26 4.69
C PHE A 15 19.01 -14.41 3.42
N GLY A 16 20.20 -13.87 3.15
CA GLY A 16 20.48 -13.11 1.93
C GLY A 16 20.14 -11.62 2.05
N GLU A 17 20.42 -10.99 3.19
CA GLU A 17 20.29 -9.54 3.29
C GLU A 17 21.06 -8.83 2.18
N HIS A 18 20.46 -7.78 1.62
CA HIS A 18 21.04 -6.96 0.56
C HIS A 18 21.43 -7.72 -0.73
N SER A 19 20.99 -8.97 -0.89
CA SER A 19 21.36 -9.80 -2.03
C SER A 19 20.33 -9.74 -3.17
N ASP A 20 19.10 -9.35 -2.85
CA ASP A 20 17.97 -9.25 -3.77
C ASP A 20 18.21 -8.24 -4.91
N TYR A 21 18.76 -7.06 -4.59
CA TYR A 21 19.06 -6.06 -5.62
C TYR A 21 20.26 -6.43 -6.50
N LEU A 22 20.99 -7.50 -6.17
CA LEU A 22 22.03 -8.09 -7.02
C LEU A 22 21.48 -9.22 -7.90
N GLY A 23 20.19 -9.54 -7.80
CA GLY A 23 19.54 -10.64 -8.53
C GLY A 23 19.87 -12.02 -7.97
N LEU A 24 20.28 -12.11 -6.69
CA LEU A 24 20.56 -13.37 -6.01
C LEU A 24 19.34 -13.83 -5.21
N ASP A 25 19.28 -15.14 -4.96
CA ASP A 25 18.21 -15.75 -4.15
C ASP A 25 18.27 -15.28 -2.69
N VAL A 26 17.09 -15.14 -2.10
CA VAL A 26 16.90 -14.81 -0.68
C VAL A 26 15.88 -15.76 -0.05
N ILE A 27 16.01 -15.99 1.26
CA ILE A 27 15.00 -16.71 2.02
C ILE A 27 14.27 -15.69 2.88
N ALA A 28 13.02 -15.40 2.55
CA ALA A 28 12.16 -14.49 3.31
C ALA A 28 10.90 -15.21 3.77
N ALA A 29 10.31 -14.72 4.86
CA ALA A 29 9.06 -15.24 5.40
C ALA A 29 8.09 -14.09 5.68
N ALA A 30 6.81 -14.32 5.40
CA ALA A 30 5.73 -13.47 5.90
C ALA A 30 5.64 -13.62 7.43
N ILE A 31 5.32 -12.53 8.12
CA ILE A 31 5.04 -12.52 9.56
C ILE A 31 3.56 -12.29 9.82
N ASP A 32 3.14 -12.46 11.09
CA ASP A 32 1.75 -12.28 11.54
C ASP A 32 1.31 -10.82 11.67
N MET A 33 2.25 -9.87 11.57
CA MET A 33 1.96 -8.43 11.50
C MET A 33 1.60 -8.03 10.06
N SER A 34 0.41 -7.47 9.86
CA SER A 34 -0.13 -7.10 8.55
C SER A 34 -0.59 -5.64 8.46
N ILE A 35 -0.78 -5.17 7.22
CA ILE A 35 -1.60 -4.00 6.91
C ILE A 35 -2.94 -4.51 6.39
N ASP A 36 -4.02 -3.98 6.95
CA ASP A 36 -5.39 -4.31 6.58
C ASP A 36 -6.06 -3.09 5.93
N ILE A 37 -6.73 -3.32 4.80
CA ILE A 37 -7.50 -2.29 4.11
C ILE A 37 -8.93 -2.78 3.94
N ILE A 38 -9.88 -1.98 4.42
CA ILE A 38 -11.29 -2.14 4.14
C ILE A 38 -11.67 -1.06 3.12
N ALA A 39 -12.03 -1.48 1.92
CA ALA A 39 -12.38 -0.60 0.82
C ALA A 39 -13.87 -0.75 0.48
N THR A 40 -14.54 0.35 0.19
CA THR A 40 -15.91 0.34 -0.34
C THR A 40 -15.92 1.11 -1.65
N PRO A 41 -16.47 0.55 -2.75
CA PRO A 41 -16.59 1.27 -4.00
C PRO A 41 -17.36 2.57 -3.83
N ARG A 42 -17.02 3.56 -4.65
CA ARG A 42 -17.69 4.85 -4.75
C ARG A 42 -18.19 5.04 -6.18
N GLU A 43 -19.15 5.95 -6.34
CA GLU A 43 -19.70 6.31 -7.66
C GLU A 43 -18.91 7.44 -8.33
N ASP A 44 -18.04 8.13 -7.58
CA ASP A 44 -17.12 9.15 -8.07
C ASP A 44 -15.71 8.58 -8.32
N ASN A 45 -14.87 9.36 -9.00
CA ASN A 45 -13.47 9.02 -9.27
C ASN A 45 -12.52 9.49 -8.15
N THR A 46 -13.02 9.64 -6.94
CA THR A 46 -12.23 10.13 -5.79
C THR A 46 -11.85 8.97 -4.87
N ILE A 47 -10.56 8.87 -4.55
CA ILE A 47 -10.05 7.98 -3.52
C ILE A 47 -10.00 8.73 -2.18
N CYS A 48 -10.68 8.19 -1.17
CA CYS A 48 -10.60 8.67 0.21
C CYS A 48 -9.95 7.60 1.09
N VAL A 49 -8.84 7.95 1.76
CA VAL A 49 -8.09 7.06 2.64
C VAL A 49 -8.17 7.55 4.08
N LYS A 50 -8.36 6.63 5.03
CA LYS A 50 -8.28 6.90 6.46
C LYS A 50 -7.19 6.02 7.06
N TYR A 51 -6.13 6.64 7.59
CA TYR A 51 -5.07 5.94 8.29
C TYR A 51 -5.44 5.86 9.77
N LEU A 52 -6.15 4.80 10.15
CA LEU A 52 -6.77 4.67 11.47
C LEU A 52 -5.77 4.82 12.62
N ASP A 53 -4.61 4.17 12.50
CA ASP A 53 -3.58 4.17 13.56
C ASP A 53 -2.84 5.52 13.69
N LEU A 54 -2.85 6.32 12.62
CA LEU A 54 -2.22 7.65 12.60
C LEU A 54 -3.22 8.77 12.89
N ASN A 55 -4.52 8.48 12.88
CA ASN A 55 -5.59 9.47 12.93
C ASN A 55 -5.45 10.55 11.84
N GLU A 56 -5.07 10.12 10.63
CA GLU A 56 -4.88 10.96 9.45
C GLU A 56 -5.81 10.55 8.31
N SER A 57 -5.97 11.44 7.33
CA SER A 57 -6.75 11.17 6.11
C SER A 57 -6.04 11.66 4.85
N ASP A 58 -6.45 11.09 3.73
CA ASP A 58 -6.03 11.50 2.40
C ASP A 58 -7.21 11.50 1.43
N GLU A 59 -7.13 12.37 0.43
CA GLU A 59 -8.08 12.45 -0.66
C GLU A 59 -7.37 12.84 -1.96
N PHE A 60 -7.70 12.13 -3.05
CA PHE A 60 -7.25 12.49 -4.39
C PHE A 60 -8.19 11.98 -5.47
N SER A 61 -8.21 12.70 -6.59
CA SER A 61 -8.93 12.31 -7.81
C SER A 61 -8.08 11.33 -8.64
N LEU A 62 -8.74 10.39 -9.30
CA LEU A 62 -8.15 9.54 -10.33
C LEU A 62 -8.14 10.22 -11.72
N ASP A 63 -8.85 11.34 -11.87
CA ASP A 63 -8.91 12.09 -13.13
C ASP A 63 -7.70 13.02 -13.34
N ASP A 64 -6.91 13.25 -12.28
CA ASP A 64 -5.75 14.15 -12.25
C ASP A 64 -4.44 13.39 -12.01
N GLU A 65 -3.31 14.05 -12.25
CA GLU A 65 -2.00 13.51 -11.86
C GLU A 65 -1.90 13.38 -10.32
N ILE A 66 -1.64 12.17 -9.83
CA ILE A 66 -1.60 11.89 -8.40
C ILE A 66 -0.26 12.34 -7.81
N GLN A 67 -0.24 13.57 -7.27
CA GLN A 67 0.93 14.15 -6.60
C GLN A 67 1.23 13.49 -5.25
N TYR A 68 2.51 13.28 -4.95
CA TYR A 68 2.98 12.81 -3.64
C TYR A 68 2.92 13.91 -2.59
N ARG A 69 2.47 13.58 -1.38
CA ARG A 69 2.37 14.57 -0.28
C ARG A 69 3.60 14.56 0.62
N THR A 70 4.18 13.38 0.83
CA THR A 70 5.26 13.16 1.78
C THR A 70 6.27 12.16 1.23
N GLN A 71 7.44 12.08 1.87
CA GLN A 71 8.36 10.99 1.63
C GLN A 71 7.70 9.67 2.09
N ARG A 72 7.78 8.62 1.27
CA ARG A 72 7.17 7.29 1.53
C ARG A 72 5.63 7.28 1.46
N ASP A 73 5.06 8.03 0.53
CA ASP A 73 3.62 8.02 0.26
C ASP A 73 3.20 6.75 -0.52
N TYR A 74 3.11 5.63 0.21
CA TYR A 74 2.92 4.30 -0.38
C TYR A 74 1.58 4.10 -1.07
N ILE A 75 0.50 4.70 -0.57
CA ILE A 75 -0.83 4.53 -1.17
C ILE A 75 -0.85 5.22 -2.53
N ARG A 76 -0.44 6.49 -2.60
CA ARG A 76 -0.38 7.22 -3.88
C ARG A 76 0.62 6.61 -4.85
N SER A 77 1.74 6.09 -4.34
CA SER A 77 2.72 5.37 -5.18
C SER A 77 2.14 4.11 -5.79
N ALA A 78 1.31 3.36 -5.07
CA ALA A 78 0.63 2.19 -5.61
C ALA A 78 -0.30 2.58 -6.78
N PHE A 79 -1.08 3.65 -6.65
CA PHE A 79 -1.93 4.13 -7.74
C PHE A 79 -1.11 4.61 -8.95
N ASN A 80 -0.03 5.35 -8.75
CA ASN A 80 0.86 5.81 -9.82
C ASN A 80 1.60 4.69 -10.58
N VAL A 81 1.71 3.48 -9.99
CA VAL A 81 2.33 2.32 -10.64
C VAL A 81 1.29 1.44 -11.35
N MET A 82 0.04 1.45 -10.89
CA MET A 82 -1.05 0.63 -11.45
C MET A 82 -1.81 1.32 -12.59
N ALA A 83 -1.84 2.66 -12.61
CA ALA A 83 -2.50 3.47 -13.64
C ALA A 83 -1.66 3.55 -14.92
#